data_AF-A0A0Q9AEX8-F1
#
_entry.id   AF-A0A0Q9AEX8-F1
#
_cell.length_a   1.000
_cell.length_b   1.000
_cell.length_c   1.000
_cell.angle_alpha   90.00
_cell.angle_beta   90.00
_cell.angle_gamma   90.00
#
_symmetry.space_group_name_H-M   'P 1'
#
loop_
_entity.id
_entity.type
_entity.pdbx_description
1 polymer ?
#
loop_
_entity_poly.entity_id
_entity_poly.type
_entity_poly.pdbx_seq_one_letter_code
_entity_poly.pdbx_strand_id
1 'polypeptide(L)'
;MKEFKLENGPKITSGFKTPDHYFDTLSVSVLEQIEKKEREVKVIPLYKRKKVISIAAAAAVLIAFMIPTANHYYKASKELDEATLETYLAYQSNLNQYDLIKELDTKDIDKLNKNVALEEETLEDILAANPNIENLISE
;
A
#
# COMPACT_ATOMS: atom_id res chain seq x y z
N MET A 1 -78.15 28.19 -41.85
CA MET A 1 -77.48 26.88 -42.02
C MET A 1 -78.47 25.79 -41.62
N LYS A 2 -78.54 24.66 -42.33
CA LYS A 2 -79.46 23.56 -42.01
C LYS A 2 -78.92 22.74 -40.82
N GLU A 3 -79.81 22.28 -39.94
CA GLU A 3 -79.48 21.39 -38.81
C GLU A 3 -78.82 20.09 -39.27
N PHE A 4 -77.62 19.82 -38.76
CA PHE A 4 -76.89 18.59 -39.00
C PHE A 4 -77.41 17.50 -38.05
N LYS A 5 -78.29 16.62 -38.54
CA LYS A 5 -78.88 15.52 -37.76
C LYS A 5 -78.07 14.23 -37.96
N LEU A 6 -77.26 13.89 -36.95
CA LEU A 6 -76.33 12.76 -36.94
C LEU A 6 -76.99 11.37 -37.00
N GLU A 7 -78.25 11.29 -36.61
CA GLU A 7 -78.96 10.02 -36.40
C GLU A 7 -79.65 9.43 -37.64
N ASN A 8 -79.89 10.22 -38.70
CA ASN A 8 -80.63 9.78 -39.88
C ASN A 8 -79.85 9.90 -41.21
N GLY A 9 -78.55 10.17 -41.17
CA GLY A 9 -77.68 10.24 -42.34
C GLY A 9 -76.92 8.92 -42.62
N PRO A 10 -76.40 8.69 -43.84
CA PRO A 10 -75.56 7.53 -44.14
C PRO A 10 -74.33 7.57 -43.23
N LYS A 11 -74.20 6.58 -42.34
CA LYS A 11 -73.04 6.45 -41.45
C LYS A 11 -71.80 6.22 -42.29
N ILE A 12 -70.92 7.20 -42.33
CA ILE A 12 -69.56 7.05 -42.88
C ILE A 12 -68.85 5.93 -42.12
N THR A 13 -68.42 4.90 -42.86
CA THR A 13 -67.66 3.79 -42.28
C THR A 13 -66.28 4.30 -41.88
N SER A 14 -65.91 4.14 -40.61
CA SER A 14 -64.54 4.42 -40.16
C SER A 14 -63.55 3.60 -41.01
N GLY A 15 -62.59 4.27 -41.65
CA GLY A 15 -61.49 3.62 -42.38
C GLY A 15 -60.51 2.90 -41.47
N PHE A 16 -60.59 3.13 -40.16
CA PHE A 16 -59.83 2.42 -39.14
C PHE A 16 -60.77 1.49 -38.39
N LYS A 17 -60.65 0.19 -38.69
CA LYS A 17 -61.21 -0.89 -37.88
C LYS A 17 -60.05 -1.59 -37.19
N THR A 18 -60.19 -1.80 -35.88
CA THR A 18 -59.24 -2.64 -35.14
C THR A 18 -59.39 -4.10 -35.57
N PRO A 19 -58.32 -4.89 -35.56
CA PRO A 19 -58.39 -6.33 -35.76
C PRO A 19 -59.33 -7.00 -34.76
N ASP A 20 -59.90 -8.13 -35.16
CA ASP A 20 -60.72 -8.96 -34.26
C ASP A 20 -59.90 -9.34 -33.02
N HIS A 21 -60.53 -9.29 -31.84
CA HIS A 21 -59.92 -9.63 -30.55
C HIS A 21 -58.71 -8.78 -30.10
N TYR A 22 -58.47 -7.61 -30.73
CA TYR A 22 -57.37 -6.72 -30.36
C TYR A 22 -57.35 -6.33 -28.87
N PHE A 23 -58.52 -5.98 -28.31
CA PHE A 23 -58.62 -5.56 -26.92
C PHE A 23 -58.62 -6.71 -25.90
N ASP A 24 -58.80 -7.96 -26.36
CA ASP A 24 -58.85 -9.13 -25.48
C ASP A 24 -57.47 -9.46 -24.90
N THR A 25 -56.40 -9.16 -25.63
CA THR A 25 -55.00 -9.43 -25.25
C THR A 25 -54.19 -8.17 -24.90
N LEU A 26 -54.77 -6.98 -25.10
CA LEU A 26 -54.12 -5.70 -24.84
C LEU A 26 -53.76 -5.53 -23.36
N SER A 27 -54.65 -5.91 -22.45
CA SER A 27 -54.40 -5.80 -21.01
C SER A 27 -53.21 -6.66 -20.57
N VAL A 28 -53.15 -7.91 -21.04
CA VAL A 28 -52.09 -8.88 -20.73
C VAL A 28 -50.74 -8.41 -21.27
N SER A 29 -50.71 -7.99 -22.54
CA SER A 29 -49.47 -7.53 -23.18
C SER A 29 -48.89 -6.27 -22.51
N VAL A 30 -49.73 -5.33 -22.10
CA VAL A 30 -49.29 -4.12 -21.38
C VAL A 30 -48.74 -4.48 -20.00
N LEU A 31 -49.41 -5.35 -19.23
CA LEU A 31 -48.96 -5.79 -17.92
C LEU A 31 -47.61 -6.52 -17.99
N GLU A 32 -47.43 -7.44 -18.94
CA GLU A 32 -46.16 -8.14 -19.14
C GLU A 32 -45.01 -7.19 -19.46
N GLN A 33 -45.28 -6.16 -20.25
CA GLN A 33 -44.26 -5.19 -20.66
C GLN A 33 -43.84 -4.28 -19.49
N ILE A 34 -44.77 -3.95 -18.59
CA ILE A 34 -44.47 -3.19 -17.36
C ILE A 34 -43.61 -4.05 -16.42
N GLU A 35 -43.99 -5.30 -16.16
CA GLU A 35 -43.22 -6.19 -15.28
C GLU A 35 -41.80 -6.47 -15.80
N LYS A 36 -41.63 -6.67 -17.12
CA LYS A 36 -40.31 -6.85 -17.73
C LYS A 36 -39.43 -5.61 -17.53
N LYS A 37 -40.00 -4.41 -17.64
CA LYS A 37 -39.29 -3.14 -17.49
C LYS A 37 -38.90 -2.82 -16.05
N GLU A 38 -39.68 -3.26 -15.07
CA GLU A 38 -39.32 -3.14 -13.64
C GLU A 38 -38.17 -4.09 -13.22
N ARG A 39 -38.04 -5.23 -13.91
CA ARG A 39 -36.97 -6.21 -13.64
C ARG A 39 -35.61 -5.77 -14.19
N GLU A 40 -35.59 -4.93 -15.23
CA GLU A 40 -34.37 -4.32 -15.76
C GLU A 40 -33.94 -3.10 -14.93
N VAL A 41 -33.39 -3.37 -13.75
CA VAL A 41 -32.74 -2.31 -12.96
C VAL A 41 -31.51 -1.79 -13.69
N LYS A 42 -31.58 -0.52 -14.14
CA LYS A 42 -30.50 0.24 -14.81
C LYS A 42 -29.18 0.30 -14.02
N VAL A 43 -29.22 0.01 -12.71
CA VAL A 43 -28.06 0.07 -11.81
C VAL A 43 -27.87 -1.26 -11.10
N ILE A 44 -26.61 -1.68 -10.97
CA ILE A 44 -26.24 -2.94 -10.33
C ILE A 44 -26.31 -2.76 -8.80
N PRO A 45 -27.26 -3.41 -8.08
CA PRO A 45 -27.40 -3.20 -6.65
C PRO A 45 -26.32 -3.99 -5.88
N LEU A 46 -25.26 -3.30 -5.45
CA LEU A 46 -24.12 -3.89 -4.75
C LEU A 46 -24.51 -4.62 -3.45
N TYR A 47 -25.45 -4.05 -2.68
CA TYR A 47 -25.93 -4.63 -1.41
C TYR A 47 -26.61 -6.00 -1.56
N LYS A 48 -27.11 -6.35 -2.75
CA LYS A 48 -27.75 -7.66 -3.01
C LYS A 48 -26.72 -8.79 -3.17
N ARG A 49 -25.45 -8.48 -3.40
CA ARG A 49 -24.38 -9.47 -3.64
C ARG A 49 -23.61 -9.83 -2.37
N LYS A 50 -24.32 -10.20 -1.30
CA LYS A 50 -23.71 -10.52 0.01
C LYS A 50 -22.55 -11.54 -0.08
N LYS A 51 -22.63 -12.54 -0.97
CA LYS A 51 -21.56 -13.53 -1.21
C LYS A 51 -20.29 -12.90 -1.81
N VAL A 52 -20.44 -11.95 -2.74
CA VAL A 52 -19.28 -11.26 -3.34
C VAL A 52 -18.64 -10.33 -2.32
N ILE A 53 -19.45 -9.63 -1.52
CA ILE A 53 -18.96 -8.78 -0.44
C ILE A 53 -18.22 -9.62 0.61
N SER A 54 -18.74 -10.79 0.99
CA SER A 54 -18.05 -11.66 1.95
C SER A 54 -16.74 -12.22 1.40
N ILE A 55 -16.68 -12.58 0.11
CA ILE A 55 -15.44 -13.01 -0.55
C ILE A 55 -14.44 -11.86 -0.63
N ALA A 56 -14.88 -10.66 -1.00
CA ALA A 56 -14.03 -9.47 -1.05
C ALA A 56 -13.49 -9.10 0.34
N ALA A 57 -14.32 -9.18 1.39
CA ALA A 57 -13.91 -8.96 2.76
C ALA A 57 -12.85 -10.00 3.22
N ALA A 58 -13.07 -11.28 2.91
CA ALA A 58 -12.09 -12.33 3.22
C ALA A 58 -10.75 -12.10 2.50
N ALA A 59 -10.78 -11.74 1.21
CA ALA A 59 -9.58 -11.42 0.45
C ALA A 59 -8.83 -10.19 1.03
N ALA A 60 -9.55 -9.16 1.46
CA ALA A 60 -8.95 -7.98 2.08
C ALA A 60 -8.24 -8.31 3.40
N VAL A 61 -8.81 -9.20 4.22
CA VAL A 61 -8.17 -9.68 5.46
C VAL A 61 -6.89 -10.45 5.17
N LEU A 62 -6.89 -11.31 4.14
CA LEU A 62 -5.69 -12.05 3.73
C LEU A 62 -4.58 -11.10 3.25
N ILE A 63 -4.94 -10.09 2.47
CA ILE A 63 -3.99 -9.06 2.02
C ILE A 63 -3.45 -8.29 3.22
N ALA A 64 -4.30 -7.88 4.16
CA ALA A 64 -3.87 -7.17 5.36
C ALA A 64 -2.88 -7.98 6.21
N PHE A 65 -3.07 -9.30 6.30
CA PHE A 65 -2.16 -10.19 7.01
C PHE A 65 -0.81 -10.37 6.30
N MET A 66 -0.74 -10.14 4.99
CA MET A 66 0.49 -10.16 4.19
C MET A 66 1.30 -8.84 4.27
N ILE A 67 0.72 -7.74 4.76
CA ILE A 67 1.42 -6.45 4.84
C ILE A 67 2.64 -6.49 5.81
N PRO A 68 2.55 -7.06 7.03
CA PRO A 68 3.68 -7.12 7.95
C PRO A 68 4.84 -7.97 7.44
N THR A 69 4.53 -9.10 6.78
CA THR A 69 5.55 -9.99 6.21
C THR A 69 6.27 -9.31 5.05
N ALA A 70 5.52 -8.70 4.13
CA ALA A 70 6.09 -7.90 3.05
C ALA A 70 7.00 -6.78 3.62
N ASN A 71 6.54 -6.02 4.61
CA ASN A 71 7.35 -4.98 5.26
C ASN A 71 8.62 -5.53 5.93
N HIS A 72 8.60 -6.74 6.48
CA HIS A 72 9.80 -7.37 7.03
C HIS A 72 10.84 -7.70 5.96
N TYR A 73 10.40 -8.22 4.80
CA TYR A 73 11.29 -8.50 3.67
C TYR A 73 11.81 -7.23 2.99
N TYR A 74 11.00 -6.17 2.88
CA TYR A 74 11.43 -4.89 2.30
C TYR A 74 12.35 -4.09 3.23
N LYS A 75 12.29 -4.31 4.55
CA LYS A 75 13.27 -3.79 5.53
C LYS A 75 14.57 -4.61 5.55
N ALA A 76 15.04 -5.05 4.39
CA ALA A 76 16.32 -5.74 4.23
C ALA A 76 17.49 -4.76 4.27
N SER A 77 17.68 -4.11 5.42
CA SER A 77 18.96 -3.58 5.89
C SER A 77 18.72 -3.13 7.32
N LYS A 78 18.84 -4.09 8.25
CA LYS A 78 19.04 -3.73 9.65
C LYS A 78 20.47 -3.16 9.71
N GLU A 79 20.57 -1.84 9.53
CA GLU A 79 21.79 -1.12 9.87
C GLU A 79 22.15 -1.54 11.30
N LEU A 80 23.38 -2.04 11.47
CA LEU A 80 23.80 -2.56 12.76
C LEU A 80 23.77 -1.40 13.74
N ASP A 81 23.00 -1.55 14.81
CA ASP A 81 22.94 -0.56 15.87
C ASP A 81 24.32 -0.42 16.51
N GLU A 82 24.69 0.81 16.86
CA GLU A 82 26.02 1.18 17.34
C GLU A 82 26.43 0.35 18.57
N ALA A 83 25.49 0.16 19.51
CA ALA A 83 25.72 -0.66 20.70
C ALA A 83 25.99 -2.14 20.36
N THR A 84 25.42 -2.65 19.27
CA THR A 84 25.67 -4.01 18.80
C THR A 84 27.05 -4.13 18.15
N LEU A 85 27.48 -3.12 17.39
CA LEU A 85 28.82 -3.06 16.81
C LEU A 85 29.89 -2.95 17.88
N GLU A 86 29.70 -2.07 18.86
CA GLU A 86 30.63 -1.90 19.98
C GLU A 86 30.79 -3.21 20.76
N THR A 87 29.68 -3.86 21.09
CA THR A 87 29.70 -5.18 21.74
C THR A 87 30.47 -6.20 20.90
N TYR A 88 30.22 -6.27 19.59
CA TYR A 88 30.92 -7.19 18.71
C TYR A 88 32.43 -6.92 18.67
N LEU A 89 32.83 -5.66 18.54
CA LEU A 89 34.25 -5.28 18.52
C LEU A 89 34.94 -5.55 19.87
N ALA A 90 34.27 -5.31 20.99
CA ALA A 90 34.83 -5.53 22.33
C ALA A 90 35.07 -7.01 22.67
N TYR A 91 34.20 -7.91 22.19
CA TYR A 91 34.30 -9.35 22.47
C TYR A 91 35.00 -10.17 21.37
N GLN A 92 35.32 -9.56 20.23
CA GLN A 92 36.01 -10.25 19.14
C GLN A 92 37.50 -10.44 19.47
N SER A 93 37.91 -11.69 19.73
CA SER A 93 39.30 -12.02 20.12
C SER A 93 40.31 -11.99 18.99
N ASN A 94 39.85 -11.94 17.73
CA ASN A 94 40.70 -12.02 16.54
C ASN A 94 41.12 -10.64 16.00
N LEU A 95 40.65 -9.55 16.61
CA LEU A 95 41.03 -8.19 16.24
C LEU A 95 41.95 -7.62 17.31
N ASN A 96 43.11 -7.13 16.90
CA ASN A 96 44.02 -6.42 17.78
C ASN A 96 43.86 -4.90 17.61
N GLN A 97 44.30 -4.13 18.60
CA GLN A 97 44.32 -2.67 18.57
C GLN A 97 45.06 -2.13 17.34
N TYR A 98 46.16 -2.78 16.93
CA TYR A 98 46.92 -2.39 15.74
C TYR A 98 46.14 -2.58 14.43
N ASP A 99 45.27 -3.60 14.36
CA ASP A 99 44.44 -3.83 13.17
C ASP A 99 43.38 -2.73 13.01
N LEU A 100 42.84 -2.24 14.13
CA LEU A 100 41.89 -1.13 14.16
C LEU A 100 42.57 0.19 13.77
N ILE A 101 43.76 0.46 14.32
CA ILE A 101 44.53 1.68 14.02
C ILE A 101 44.90 1.75 12.54
N LYS A 102 45.25 0.61 11.92
CA LYS A 102 45.64 0.55 10.51
C LYS A 102 44.52 0.94 9.55
N GLU A 103 43.26 0.72 9.94
CA GLU A 103 42.09 1.06 9.12
C GLU A 103 41.68 2.54 9.28
N LEU A 104 42.23 3.27 10.26
CA LEU A 104 41.95 4.69 10.47
C LEU A 104 42.75 5.56 9.51
N ASP A 105 42.07 6.49 8.83
CA ASP A 105 42.73 7.51 8.02
C ASP A 105 43.07 8.77 8.85
N THR A 106 43.84 9.70 8.26
CA THR A 106 44.25 10.93 8.94
C THR A 106 43.06 11.79 9.40
N LYS A 107 41.95 11.78 8.66
CA LYS A 107 40.76 12.55 9.00
C LYS A 107 40.02 11.95 10.18
N ASP A 108 40.05 10.63 10.31
CA ASP A 108 39.44 9.93 11.44
C ASP A 108 40.24 10.13 12.72
N ILE A 109 41.57 10.11 12.63
CA ILE A 109 42.46 10.46 13.74
C ILE A 109 42.23 11.92 14.20
N ASP A 110 42.09 12.87 13.27
CA ASP A 110 41.81 14.28 13.59
C ASP A 110 40.49 14.48 14.35
N LYS A 111 39.48 13.64 14.08
CA LYS A 111 38.20 13.67 14.82
C LYS A 111 38.36 13.14 16.23
N LEU A 112 39.19 12.12 16.44
CA LEU A 112 39.46 11.53 17.76
C LEU A 112 40.25 12.50 18.66
N ASN A 113 41.22 13.21 18.09
CA ASN A 113 42.09 14.14 18.81
C ASN A 113 41.31 15.24 19.57
N LYS A 114 40.16 15.69 19.04
CA LYS A 114 39.35 16.75 19.66
C LYS A 114 38.77 16.42 21.04
N ASN A 115 38.70 15.13 21.40
CA ASN A 115 38.05 14.68 22.64
C ASN A 115 39.05 14.26 23.72
N VAL A 116 40.35 14.26 23.43
CA VAL A 116 41.39 13.83 24.37
C VAL A 116 42.26 15.03 24.72
N ALA A 117 42.02 15.62 25.89
CA ALA A 117 42.93 16.62 26.45
C ALA A 117 44.16 15.90 27.02
N LEU A 118 45.24 15.84 26.24
CA LEU A 118 46.53 15.31 26.72
C LEU A 118 47.36 16.47 27.28
N GLU A 119 47.76 16.36 28.54
CA GLU A 119 48.70 17.29 29.16
C GLU A 119 50.13 16.91 28.78
N GLU A 120 50.98 17.88 28.41
CA GLU A 120 52.33 17.58 27.89
C GLU A 120 53.23 16.84 28.89
N GLU A 121 53.07 17.12 30.20
CA GLU A 121 53.79 16.41 31.28
C GLU A 121 53.46 14.91 31.29
N THR A 122 52.18 14.56 31.04
CA THR A 122 51.76 13.15 30.97
C THR A 122 52.28 12.44 29.72
N LEU A 123 52.45 13.18 28.62
CA LEU A 123 52.95 12.61 27.37
C LEU A 123 54.45 12.32 27.47
N GLU A 124 55.23 13.24 28.04
CA GLU A 124 56.67 13.05 28.26
C GLU A 124 56.93 11.83 29.16
N ASP A 125 56.19 11.70 30.26
CA ASP A 125 56.32 10.56 31.17
C ASP A 125 55.95 9.22 30.52
N ILE A 126 54.85 9.17 29.75
CA ILE A 126 54.43 7.94 29.05
C ILE A 126 55.46 7.53 27.99
N LEU A 127 56.01 8.49 27.26
CA LEU A 127 57.03 8.25 26.24
C LEU A 127 58.35 7.82 26.87
N ALA A 128 58.81 8.50 27.92
CA ALA A 128 60.04 8.17 28.63
C ALA A 128 59.97 6.80 29.33
N ALA A 129 58.79 6.41 29.82
CA ALA A 129 58.57 5.12 30.46
C ALA A 129 58.37 3.97 29.46
N ASN A 130 58.20 4.23 28.16
CA ASN A 130 57.93 3.18 27.18
C ASN A 130 59.24 2.51 26.72
N PRO A 131 59.49 1.24 27.07
CA PRO A 131 60.74 0.55 26.73
C PRO A 131 60.90 0.26 25.23
N ASN A 132 59.85 0.49 24.43
CA ASN A 132 59.83 0.23 22.99
C ASN A 132 59.73 1.51 22.15
N ILE A 133 60.01 2.69 22.73
CA ILE A 133 59.89 3.97 22.01
C ILE A 133 60.74 4.03 20.74
N GLU A 134 61.91 3.37 20.74
CA GLU A 134 62.80 3.27 19.58
C GLU A 134 62.11 2.60 18.37
N ASN A 135 61.20 1.66 18.62
CA ASN A 135 60.44 0.97 17.56
C ASN A 135 59.41 1.89 16.91
N LEU A 136 58.92 2.92 17.62
CA LEU A 136 57.92 3.87 17.11
C LEU A 136 58.55 4.95 16.20
N ILE A 137 59.85 5.19 16.33
CA ILE A 137 60.60 6.19 15.54
C ILE A 137 61.22 5.54 14.28
N SER A 138 61.33 4.21 14.26
CA SER A 138 62.05 3.45 13.23
C SER A 138 61.15 2.87 12.13
N GLU A 139 59.83 3.05 12.21
CA GLU A 139 58.85 2.66 11.19
C GLU A 139 58.36 3.90 10.43
#